data_AF-A0A9E5TVU7-F1
#
_entry.id   AF-A0A9E5TVU7-F1
#
_cell.length_a   1.000
_cell.length_b   1.000
_cell.length_c   1.000
_cell.angle_alpha   90.00
_cell.angle_beta   90.00
_cell.angle_gamma   90.00
#
_symmetry.space_group_name_H-M   'P 1'
#
loop_
_entity.id
_entity.type
_entity.pdbx_description
1 polymer ?
#
loop_
_entity_poly.entity_id
_entity_poly.type
_entity_poly.pdbx_seq_one_letter_code
_entity_poly.pdbx_strand_id
1 'polypeptide(L)' 'RGKRSVAVDLDSDQGKAVVHRLVAAADVFMCNLLIHRQERFGLDPDSVLALNPRIVHATLTGYGTTGPDAWR' A
#
# COMPACT_ATOMS: atom_id res chain seq x y z
N ARG A 1 13.85 -14.46 -4.30
CA ARG A 1 14.43 -14.40 -5.67
C ARG A 1 13.28 -14.47 -6.68
N GLY A 2 13.36 -13.79 -7.83
CA GLY A 2 12.27 -13.74 -8.84
C GLY A 2 11.39 -12.47 -8.82
N LYS A 3 11.67 -11.52 -7.94
CA LYS A 3 10.97 -10.23 -7.90
C LYS A 3 11.62 -9.25 -8.89
N ARG A 4 10.80 -8.49 -9.61
CA ARG A 4 11.24 -7.29 -10.34
C ARG A 4 11.20 -6.10 -9.37
N SER A 5 12.16 -5.18 -9.50
CA SER A 5 12.29 -4.02 -8.61
C SER A 5 12.19 -2.72 -9.40
N VAL A 6 11.57 -1.72 -8.80
CA VAL A 6 11.52 -0.34 -9.27
C VAL A 6 11.62 0.58 -8.06
N ALA A 7 12.43 1.64 -8.15
CA ALA A 7 12.49 2.67 -7.13
C ALA A 7 11.46 3.76 -7.46
N VAL A 8 10.66 4.14 -6.47
CA VAL A 8 9.61 5.14 -6.62
C VAL A 8 9.62 6.07 -5.41
N ASP A 9 9.59 7.37 -5.65
CA ASP A 9 9.41 8.38 -4.61
C ASP A 9 7.92 8.62 -4.36
N LEU A 10 7.42 8.12 -3.23
CA LEU A 10 6.00 8.22 -2.84
C LEU A 10 5.60 9.62 -2.37
N ASP A 11 6.54 10.51 -2.08
CA ASP A 11 6.24 11.91 -1.74
C ASP A 11 5.92 12.74 -3.00
N SER A 12 6.31 12.26 -4.18
CA SER A 12 6.00 12.90 -5.46
C SER A 12 4.66 12.44 -6.06
N ASP A 13 3.90 13.35 -6.66
CA ASP A 13 2.65 13.00 -7.37
C ASP A 13 2.88 12.03 -8.53
N GLN A 14 4.03 12.16 -9.21
CA GLN A 14 4.42 11.25 -10.29
C GLN A 14 4.69 9.84 -9.77
N GLY A 15 5.36 9.72 -8.62
CA GLY A 15 5.62 8.41 -8.01
C GLY A 15 4.35 7.74 -7.52
N LYS A 16 3.43 8.49 -6.91
CA LYS A 16 2.08 7.97 -6.57
C LYS A 16 1.36 7.45 -7.81
N ALA A 17 1.39 8.20 -8.92
CA ALA A 17 0.77 7.78 -10.18
C ALA A 17 1.37 6.48 -10.74
N VAL A 18 2.67 6.25 -10.58
CA VAL A 18 3.31 4.97 -10.95
C VAL A 18 2.74 3.82 -10.13
N VAL A 19 2.63 3.98 -8.80
CA VAL A 19 2.07 2.94 -7.93
C VAL A 19 0.60 2.67 -8.26
N HIS A 20 -0.21 3.71 -8.48
CA HIS A 20 -1.62 3.55 -8.83
C HIS A 20 -1.80 2.75 -10.11
N ARG A 21 -0.95 2.98 -11.14
CA ARG A 21 -0.96 2.19 -12.37
C ARG A 21 -0.61 0.72 -12.15
N LEU A 22 0.33 0.44 -11.25
CA LEU A 22 0.69 -0.94 -10.90
C LEU A 22 -0.46 -1.63 -10.13
N VAL A 23 -1.07 -0.93 -9.17
CA VAL A 23 -2.21 -1.40 -8.38
C VAL A 23 -3.41 -1.72 -9.26
N ALA A 24 -3.72 -0.87 -10.25
CA ALA A 24 -4.84 -1.07 -11.17
C ALA A 24 -4.76 -2.38 -11.97
N ALA A 25 -3.57 -2.95 -12.15
CA ALA A 25 -3.33 -4.20 -12.87
C ALA A 25 -2.94 -5.37 -11.96
N ALA A 26 -2.89 -5.17 -10.64
CA ALA A 26 -2.45 -6.18 -9.69
C ALA A 26 -3.63 -6.99 -9.13
N ASP A 27 -3.39 -8.27 -8.86
CA ASP A 27 -4.33 -9.12 -8.11
C ASP A 27 -4.15 -8.97 -6.59
N VAL A 28 -2.93 -8.67 -6.13
CA VAL A 28 -2.58 -8.55 -4.72
C VAL A 28 -1.69 -7.33 -4.49
N PHE A 29 -2.05 -6.52 -3.50
CA PHE A 29 -1.20 -5.46 -2.94
C PHE A 29 -0.77 -5.83 -1.52
N MET A 30 0.53 -5.79 -1.26
CA MET A 30 1.08 -6.11 0.06
C MET A 30 1.94 -4.97 0.58
N CYS A 31 1.68 -4.51 1.80
CA CYS A 31 2.40 -3.43 2.44
C CYS A 31 2.75 -3.77 3.89
N ASN A 32 3.94 -3.39 4.32
CA ASN A 32 4.39 -3.51 5.71
C ASN A 32 4.64 -2.16 6.39
N LEU A 33 4.06 -1.09 5.86
CA LEU A 33 4.04 0.22 6.52
C LEU A 33 2.91 0.26 7.55
N LEU A 34 3.10 1.07 8.60
CA LEU A 34 2.04 1.38 9.56
C LEU A 34 0.86 2.06 8.87
N ILE A 35 -0.35 1.88 9.41
CA ILE A 35 -1.60 2.30 8.76
C ILE A 35 -1.63 3.81 8.44
N HIS A 36 -1.21 4.67 9.39
CA HIS A 36 -1.16 6.12 9.18
C HIS A 36 -0.21 6.54 8.04
N ARG A 37 0.85 5.75 7.79
CA ARG A 37 1.77 6.00 6.69
C ARG A 37 1.18 5.51 5.37
N GLN A 38 0.42 4.41 5.39
CA GLN A 38 -0.34 3.98 4.22
C GLN A 38 -1.36 5.04 3.80
N GLU A 39 -2.14 5.58 4.75
CA GLU A 39 -3.09 6.67 4.53
C GLU A 39 -2.41 7.90 3.91
N ARG A 40 -1.26 8.32 4.46
CA ARG A 40 -0.47 9.45 3.92
C ARG A 40 -0.10 9.26 2.44
N PHE A 41 0.14 8.03 2.01
CA PHE A 41 0.54 7.71 0.64
C PHE A 41 -0.59 7.19 -0.24
N GLY A 42 -1.83 7.09 0.26
CA GLY A 42 -2.96 6.51 -0.47
C GLY A 42 -2.79 5.00 -0.74
N LEU A 43 -2.11 4.30 0.16
CA LEU A 43 -1.84 2.86 0.07
C LEU A 43 -2.70 2.04 1.05
N ASP A 44 -3.54 2.71 1.82
CA ASP A 44 -4.48 2.07 2.74
C ASP A 44 -5.55 1.27 1.97
N PRO A 45 -6.29 0.36 2.65
CA PRO A 45 -7.27 -0.48 2.00
C PRO A 45 -8.32 0.30 1.19
N ASP A 46 -8.85 1.40 1.72
CA ASP A 46 -9.93 2.15 1.08
C ASP A 46 -9.41 2.84 -0.19
N SER A 47 -8.25 3.49 -0.11
CA SER A 47 -7.60 4.12 -1.27
C SER A 47 -7.28 3.11 -2.38
N VAL A 48 -6.76 1.93 -2.01
CA VAL A 48 -6.38 0.88 -2.97
C VAL A 48 -7.61 0.21 -3.59
N LEU A 49 -8.65 -0.07 -2.81
CA LEU A 49 -9.91 -0.63 -3.30
C LEU A 49 -10.67 0.34 -4.20
N ALA A 50 -10.59 1.65 -3.94
CA ALA A 50 -11.15 2.67 -4.83
C ALA A 50 -10.48 2.66 -6.22
N LEU A 51 -9.18 2.32 -6.29
CA LEU A 51 -8.44 2.19 -7.56
C LEU A 51 -8.70 0.85 -8.25
N ASN A 52 -8.81 -0.24 -7.46
CA ASN A 52 -9.03 -1.58 -7.98
C ASN A 52 -9.94 -2.40 -7.03
N PRO A 53 -11.26 -2.45 -7.28
CA PRO A 53 -12.19 -3.16 -6.39
C PRO A 53 -12.01 -4.69 -6.33
N ARG A 54 -11.20 -5.27 -7.23
CA ARG A 54 -10.94 -6.73 -7.29
C ARG A 54 -9.69 -7.15 -6.53
N ILE A 55 -8.90 -6.20 -6.05
CA ILE A 55 -7.58 -6.47 -5.46
C ILE A 55 -7.70 -7.08 -4.07
N VAL A 56 -6.79 -8.00 -3.73
CA VAL A 56 -6.58 -8.43 -2.35
C VAL A 56 -5.57 -7.48 -1.69
N HIS A 57 -5.99 -6.75 -0.66
CA HIS A 57 -5.11 -5.91 0.15
C HIS A 57 -4.61 -6.68 1.38
N ALA A 58 -3.30 -6.72 1.57
CA ALA A 58 -2.66 -7.37 2.71
C ALA A 58 -1.70 -6.40 3.41
N THR A 59 -1.98 -6.14 4.69
CA THR A 59 -1.10 -5.37 5.57
C THR A 59 -0.44 -6.28 6.60
N LEU A 60 0.87 -6.11 6.77
CA LEU A 60 1.65 -6.80 7.81
C LEU A 60 2.40 -5.79 8.67
N THR A 61 1.98 -5.65 9.93
CA THR A 61 2.65 -4.84 10.96
C THR A 61 3.00 -5.71 12.17
N GLY A 62 3.85 -5.21 13.07
CA GLY A 62 4.28 -5.98 14.25
C GLY A 62 3.15 -6.27 15.24
N TYR A 63 2.25 -5.32 15.45
CA TYR A 63 1.17 -5.40 16.46
C TYR A 63 -0.25 -5.40 15.85
N GLY A 64 -0.36 -5.57 14.53
CA GLY A 64 -1.64 -5.42 13.81
C GLY A 64 -1.99 -3.95 13.51
N THR A 65 -3.17 -3.73 12.93
CA THR A 65 -3.66 -2.39 12.53
C THR A 65 -4.62 -1.79 13.56
N THR A 66 -4.91 -2.52 14.63
CA THR A 66 -5.87 -2.14 15.67
C THR A 66 -5.31 -2.45 17.05
N GLY A 67 -5.77 -1.72 18.07
CA GLY A 67 -5.36 -1.92 19.47
C GLY A 67 -4.33 -0.89 19.95
N PRO A 68 -4.00 -0.91 21.25
CA PRO A 68 -3.23 0.16 21.91
C PRO A 68 -1.78 0.25 21.43
N ASP A 69 -1.23 -0.81 20.85
CA ASP A 69 0.16 -0.88 20.36
C ASP A 69 0.27 -0.78 18.83
N ALA A 70 -0.83 -0.58 18.10
CA ALA A 70 -0.84 -0.55 16.63
C ALA A 70 -0.03 0.62 16.01
N TRP A 71 0.35 1.61 16.83
CA TRP A 71 1.18 2.74 16.42
C TRP A 71 2.69 2.49 16.56
N ARG A 72 3.09 1.38 17.21
CA ARG A 72 4.49 0.98 17.38
C ARG A 72 5.03 0.30 16.12
#